data_AF-A0A7Y4YA73-F1
#
_entry.id   AF-A0A7Y4YA73-F1
#
_cell.length_a   1.000
_cell.length_b   1.000
_cell.length_c   1.000
_cell.angle_alpha   90.00
_cell.angle_beta   90.00
_cell.angle_gamma   90.00
#
_symmetry.space_group_name_H-M   'P 1'
#
loop_
_entity.id
_entity.type
_entity.pdbx_description
1 polymer ?
#
loop_
_entity_poly.entity_id
_entity_poly.type
_entity_poly.pdbx_seq_one_letter_code
_entity_poly.pdbx_strand_id
1 'polypeptide(L)'
;MNPTKDQLLEQYNLLRTEYIKLLNDKDVLLNWGKPQLEALYSTRIGVYQIERLQMQLRIQAMKRKIELVQGAVNRNEPFDVNEIELQVGEELARAEQHIMEQALDIEKAKSLLTNLDTPQRSAELRTLFKQLAKQLHPDANPGLTAEQTEIWHLVKDAYESGDLEKLKALQVVYEKEINNLQQAERLLTEEELSLRNESLKEGVRILNEELKNIKSVFPFTIEQQIKDETWVETEAAQIKKDIAALSDYENELVQNYTDLINAHG
;
A
#
# COMPACT_ATOMS: atom_id res chain seq x y z
N MET A 1 33.01 -4.67 -33.84
CA MET A 1 32.97 -6.15 -33.80
C MET A 1 31.58 -6.55 -33.37
N ASN A 2 30.93 -7.47 -34.08
CA ASN A 2 29.68 -8.04 -33.60
C ASN A 2 29.98 -8.90 -32.36
N PRO A 3 29.14 -8.87 -31.32
CA PRO A 3 29.33 -9.68 -30.13
C PRO A 3 29.29 -11.18 -30.50
N THR A 4 30.13 -11.98 -29.86
CA THR A 4 30.13 -13.44 -30.06
C THR A 4 28.89 -14.05 -29.42
N LYS A 5 28.47 -15.25 -29.87
CA LYS A 5 27.41 -16.03 -29.21
C LYS A 5 27.58 -16.13 -27.69
N ASP A 6 28.79 -16.39 -27.22
CA ASP A 6 29.07 -16.50 -25.77
C ASP A 6 28.82 -15.17 -25.03
N GLN A 7 29.22 -14.04 -25.64
CA GLN A 7 28.95 -12.70 -25.08
C GLN A 7 27.44 -12.38 -25.05
N LEU A 8 26.71 -12.78 -26.10
CA LEU A 8 25.26 -12.61 -26.16
C LEU A 8 24.53 -13.46 -25.10
N LEU A 9 25.00 -14.68 -24.86
CA LEU A 9 24.45 -15.58 -23.86
C LEU A 9 24.75 -15.11 -22.42
N GLU A 10 25.94 -14.57 -22.18
CA GLU A 10 26.29 -13.96 -20.90
C GLU A 10 25.41 -12.73 -20.62
N GLN A 11 25.25 -11.85 -21.61
CA GLN A 11 24.36 -10.70 -21.52
C GLN A 11 22.91 -11.11 -21.24
N TYR A 12 22.41 -12.14 -21.92
CA TYR A 12 21.08 -12.68 -21.71
C TYR A 12 20.87 -13.17 -20.29
N ASN A 13 21.85 -13.89 -19.75
CA ASN A 13 21.79 -14.39 -18.38
C ASN A 13 21.84 -13.28 -17.32
N LEU A 14 22.63 -12.23 -17.55
CA LEU A 14 22.67 -11.05 -16.68
C LEU A 14 21.32 -10.32 -16.69
N LEU A 15 20.79 -10.03 -17.89
CA LEU A 15 19.53 -9.31 -18.05
C LEU A 15 18.34 -10.06 -17.47
N ARG A 16 18.27 -11.39 -17.64
CA ARG A 16 17.23 -12.21 -16.99
C ARG A 16 17.30 -12.12 -15.47
N THR A 17 18.51 -12.19 -14.93
CA THR A 17 18.72 -12.11 -13.48
C THR A 17 18.28 -10.75 -12.95
N GLU A 18 18.63 -9.67 -13.66
CA GLU A 18 18.21 -8.31 -13.32
C GLU A 18 16.70 -8.13 -13.45
N TYR A 19 16.10 -8.52 -14.57
CA TYR A 19 14.67 -8.43 -14.83
C TYR A 19 13.85 -9.12 -13.73
N ILE A 20 14.20 -10.37 -13.39
CA ILE A 20 13.48 -11.15 -12.38
C ILE A 20 13.68 -10.58 -10.98
N LYS A 21 14.87 -10.04 -10.69
CA LYS A 21 15.11 -9.31 -9.45
C LYS A 21 14.20 -8.08 -9.36
N LEU A 22 14.16 -7.24 -10.39
CA LEU A 22 13.34 -6.02 -10.38
C LEU A 22 11.84 -6.34 -10.30
N LEU A 23 11.39 -7.40 -10.98
CA LEU A 23 10.01 -7.88 -10.90
C LEU A 23 9.66 -8.33 -9.48
N ASN A 24 10.54 -9.09 -8.82
CA ASN A 24 10.35 -9.47 -7.42
C ASN A 24 10.45 -8.26 -6.48
N ASP A 25 11.35 -7.32 -6.71
CA ASP A 25 11.46 -6.10 -5.91
C ASP A 25 10.18 -5.26 -6.00
N LYS A 26 9.56 -5.17 -7.19
CA LYS A 26 8.28 -4.48 -7.40
C LYS A 26 7.17 -5.17 -6.61
N ASP A 27 7.05 -6.49 -6.73
CA ASP A 27 6.10 -7.30 -5.98
C ASP A 27 6.25 -7.11 -4.46
N VAL A 28 7.48 -7.20 -3.96
CA VAL A 28 7.79 -7.03 -2.53
C VAL A 28 7.40 -5.63 -2.06
N LEU A 29 7.72 -4.59 -2.83
CA LEU A 29 7.33 -3.23 -2.48
C LEU A 29 5.81 -3.09 -2.42
N LEU A 30 5.07 -3.63 -3.38
CA LEU A 30 3.61 -3.44 -3.43
C LEU A 30 2.86 -4.27 -2.40
N ASN A 31 3.27 -5.52 -2.18
CA ASN A 31 2.51 -6.46 -1.34
C ASN A 31 2.98 -6.51 0.11
N TRP A 32 4.21 -6.05 0.39
CA TRP A 32 4.78 -6.09 1.74
C TRP A 32 5.24 -4.71 2.20
N GLY A 33 6.05 -4.01 1.40
CA GLY A 33 6.62 -2.72 1.79
C GLY A 33 5.56 -1.63 1.98
N LYS A 34 4.67 -1.47 0.99
CA LYS A 34 3.62 -0.45 1.00
C LYS A 34 2.62 -0.66 2.14
N PRO A 35 2.00 -1.85 2.33
CA PRO A 35 1.08 -2.07 3.44
C PRO A 35 1.71 -1.85 4.82
N GLN A 36 2.98 -2.25 4.99
CA GLN A 36 3.71 -2.03 6.26
C GLN A 36 3.95 -0.55 6.53
N LEU A 37 4.41 0.21 5.52
CA LEU A 37 4.63 1.65 5.67
C LEU A 37 3.33 2.43 5.87
N GLU A 38 2.25 2.07 5.16
CA GLU A 38 0.91 2.62 5.37
C GLU A 38 0.41 2.33 6.78
N ALA A 39 0.61 1.11 7.28
CA ALA A 39 0.22 0.75 8.64
C ALA A 39 1.06 1.48 9.70
N LEU A 40 2.38 1.61 9.51
CA LEU A 40 3.24 2.40 10.38
C LEU A 40 2.79 3.87 10.41
N TYR A 41 2.53 4.46 9.25
CA TYR A 41 2.02 5.83 9.18
C TYR A 41 0.67 5.98 9.89
N SER A 42 -0.27 5.10 9.59
CA SER A 42 -1.63 5.13 10.14
C SER A 42 -1.62 5.03 11.66
N THR A 43 -0.81 4.13 12.21
CA THR A 43 -0.74 3.89 13.66
C THR A 43 0.04 4.96 14.43
N ARG A 44 1.04 5.58 13.81
CA ARG A 44 1.90 6.58 14.48
C ARG A 44 1.41 8.02 14.31
N ILE A 45 0.86 8.35 13.15
CA ILE A 45 0.43 9.71 12.79
C ILE A 45 -1.06 9.75 12.46
N GLY A 46 -1.55 8.80 11.66
CA GLY A 46 -2.95 8.75 11.20
C GLY A 46 -3.96 8.75 12.35
N VAL A 47 -3.64 8.10 13.48
CA VAL A 47 -4.47 8.10 14.70
C VAL A 47 -4.86 9.52 15.13
N TYR A 48 -3.90 10.45 15.14
CA TYR A 48 -4.14 11.83 15.55
C TYR A 48 -4.82 12.64 14.44
N GLN A 49 -4.59 12.29 13.17
CA GLN A 49 -5.31 12.94 12.07
C GLN A 49 -6.80 12.63 12.11
N ILE A 50 -7.17 11.39 12.42
CA ILE A 50 -8.57 10.98 12.62
C ILE A 50 -9.17 11.68 13.83
N GLU A 51 -8.45 11.73 14.95
CA GLU A 51 -8.91 12.47 16.15
C GLU A 51 -9.17 13.95 15.83
N ARG A 52 -8.29 14.58 15.05
CA ARG A 52 -8.47 15.97 14.58
C ARG A 52 -9.70 16.11 13.68
N LEU A 53 -9.93 15.18 12.75
CA LEU A 53 -11.12 15.19 11.88
C LEU A 53 -12.41 15.04 12.70
N GLN A 54 -12.43 14.15 13.70
CA GLN A 54 -13.55 13.98 14.61
C GLN A 54 -13.86 15.28 15.35
N MET A 55 -12.82 15.95 15.87
CA MET A 55 -12.96 17.24 16.55
C MET A 55 -13.52 18.33 15.61
N GLN A 56 -13.00 18.42 14.38
CA GLN A 56 -13.50 19.37 13.38
C GLN A 56 -14.97 19.14 13.04
N LEU A 57 -15.39 17.87 12.94
CA LEU A 57 -16.78 17.51 12.66
C LEU A 57 -17.71 17.90 13.83
N ARG A 58 -17.27 17.70 15.08
CA ARG A 58 -18.04 18.17 16.26
C ARG A 58 -18.20 19.69 16.29
N ILE A 59 -17.14 20.43 15.96
CA ILE A 59 -17.21 21.89 15.82
C ILE A 59 -18.19 22.31 14.72
N GLN A 60 -18.15 21.63 13.57
CA GLN A 60 -19.09 21.88 12.48
C GLN A 60 -20.54 21.63 12.92
N ALA A 61 -20.79 20.51 13.62
CA ALA A 61 -22.10 20.21 14.19
C ALA A 61 -22.55 21.33 15.13
N MET A 62 -21.69 21.76 16.06
CA MET A 62 -22.04 22.80 17.02
C MET A 62 -22.34 24.16 16.36
N LYS A 63 -21.53 24.58 15.39
CA LYS A 63 -21.79 25.79 14.62
C LYS A 63 -23.14 25.74 13.92
N ARG A 64 -23.47 24.59 13.33
CA ARG A 64 -24.73 24.40 12.63
C ARG A 64 -25.92 24.46 13.57
N LYS A 65 -25.82 23.85 14.75
CA LYS A 65 -26.85 23.93 15.80
C LYS A 65 -27.09 25.38 16.25
N ILE A 66 -26.00 26.12 16.52
CA ILE A 66 -26.08 27.55 16.87
C ILE A 66 -26.76 28.36 15.77
N GLU A 67 -26.40 28.13 14.51
CA GLU A 67 -27.01 28.81 13.35
C GLU A 67 -28.52 28.57 13.28
N LEU A 68 -28.97 27.33 13.47
CA LEU A 68 -30.39 26.97 13.42
C LEU A 68 -31.18 27.63 14.56
N VAL A 69 -30.66 27.59 15.80
CA VAL A 69 -31.30 28.24 16.94
C VAL A 69 -31.34 29.76 16.77
N GLN A 70 -30.21 30.39 16.41
CA GLN A 70 -30.16 31.84 16.16
C GLN A 70 -31.12 32.25 15.03
N GLY A 71 -31.21 31.43 13.98
CA GLY A 71 -32.15 31.65 12.89
C GLY A 71 -33.60 31.66 13.36
N ALA A 72 -34.01 30.70 14.19
CA ALA A 72 -35.35 30.64 14.76
C ALA A 72 -35.63 31.83 15.69
N VAL A 73 -34.69 32.15 16.59
CA VAL A 73 -34.78 33.29 17.51
C VAL A 73 -34.95 34.60 16.75
N ASN A 74 -34.15 34.84 15.71
CA ASN A 74 -34.22 36.06 14.90
C ASN A 74 -35.53 36.20 14.12
N ARG A 75 -36.20 35.08 13.81
CA ARG A 75 -37.52 35.05 13.18
C ARG A 75 -38.68 35.01 14.19
N ASN A 76 -38.36 34.98 15.49
CA ASN A 76 -39.35 34.85 16.57
C ASN A 76 -40.17 33.54 16.46
N GLU A 77 -39.57 32.48 15.91
CA GLU A 77 -40.16 31.16 15.74
C GLU A 77 -39.79 30.24 16.92
N PRO A 78 -40.68 29.34 17.36
CA PRO A 78 -40.31 28.28 18.29
C PRO A 78 -39.32 27.31 17.63
N PHE A 79 -38.43 26.72 18.42
CA PHE A 79 -37.51 25.67 17.97
C PHE A 79 -37.55 24.47 18.91
N ASP A 80 -37.31 23.27 18.38
CA ASP A 80 -37.13 22.05 19.16
C ASP A 80 -35.67 21.61 19.07
N VAL A 81 -35.01 21.50 20.22
CA VAL A 81 -33.60 21.07 20.32
C VAL A 81 -33.42 19.67 19.74
N ASN A 82 -34.36 18.75 19.95
CA ASN A 82 -34.25 17.38 19.43
C ASN A 82 -34.38 17.34 17.92
N GLU A 83 -35.24 18.17 17.32
CA GLU A 83 -35.36 18.25 15.86
C GLU A 83 -34.08 18.84 15.24
N ILE A 84 -33.49 19.86 15.88
CA ILE A 84 -32.20 20.43 15.46
C ILE A 84 -31.07 19.40 15.57
N GLU A 85 -30.99 18.66 16.68
CA GLU A 85 -30.00 17.59 16.86
C GLU A 85 -30.13 16.52 15.77
N LEU A 86 -31.35 16.07 15.47
CA LEU A 86 -31.62 15.08 14.43
C LEU A 86 -31.23 15.61 13.04
N GLN A 87 -31.65 16.83 12.71
CA GLN A 87 -31.34 17.46 11.42
C GLN A 87 -29.82 17.57 11.22
N VAL A 88 -29.08 18.04 12.21
CA VAL A 88 -27.62 18.18 12.11
C VAL A 88 -26.94 16.82 12.01
N GLY A 89 -27.43 15.81 12.75
CA GLY A 89 -26.96 14.43 12.62
C GLY A 89 -27.13 13.89 11.21
N GLU A 90 -28.30 14.08 10.60
CA GLU A 90 -28.57 13.67 9.22
C GLU A 90 -27.69 14.42 8.20
N GLU A 91 -27.48 15.72 8.38
CA GLU A 91 -26.60 16.55 7.54
C GLU A 91 -25.15 16.03 7.54
N LEU A 92 -24.67 15.53 8.69
CA LEU A 92 -23.27 15.14 8.89
C LEU A 92 -23.00 13.62 8.85
N ALA A 93 -24.05 12.79 8.78
CA ALA A 93 -23.94 11.33 8.86
C ALA A 93 -22.93 10.71 7.87
N ARG A 94 -22.86 11.23 6.63
CA ARG A 94 -21.88 10.74 5.63
C ARG A 94 -20.43 11.02 6.04
N ALA A 95 -20.17 12.18 6.64
CA ALA A 95 -18.85 12.55 7.11
C ALA A 95 -18.47 11.70 8.33
N GLU A 96 -19.40 11.47 9.25
CA GLU A 96 -19.21 10.58 10.41
C GLU A 96 -18.86 9.15 9.97
N GLN A 97 -19.62 8.61 9.01
CA GLN A 97 -19.38 7.27 8.48
C GLN A 97 -17.98 7.16 7.87
N HIS A 98 -17.56 8.15 7.07
CA HIS A 98 -16.23 8.13 6.45
C HIS A 98 -15.09 8.14 7.48
N ILE A 99 -15.22 8.94 8.54
CA ILE A 99 -14.24 8.98 9.64
C ILE A 99 -14.21 7.64 10.39
N MET A 100 -15.37 7.01 10.60
CA MET A 100 -15.46 5.70 11.25
C MET A 100 -14.81 4.59 10.42
N GLU A 101 -14.97 4.61 9.10
CA GLU A 101 -14.29 3.70 8.17
C GLU A 101 -12.76 3.86 8.27
N GLN A 102 -12.26 5.10 8.26
CA GLN A 102 -10.83 5.38 8.44
C GLN A 102 -10.31 4.90 9.80
N ALA A 103 -11.10 5.06 10.87
CA ALA A 103 -10.72 4.60 12.21
C ALA A 103 -10.62 3.07 12.27
N LEU A 104 -11.51 2.37 11.58
CA LEU A 104 -11.45 0.91 11.44
C LEU A 104 -10.20 0.47 10.67
N ASP A 105 -9.80 1.21 9.63
CA ASP A 105 -8.60 0.91 8.86
C ASP A 105 -7.31 1.07 9.69
N ILE A 106 -7.28 2.01 10.65
CA ILE A 106 -6.20 2.09 11.64
C ILE A 106 -6.15 0.82 12.50
N GLU A 107 -7.29 0.29 12.93
CA GLU A 107 -7.30 -0.91 13.76
C GLU A 107 -6.83 -2.15 12.96
N LYS A 108 -7.23 -2.25 11.69
CA LYS A 108 -6.67 -3.26 10.77
C LYS A 108 -5.16 -3.09 10.61
N ALA A 109 -4.66 -1.86 10.50
CA ALA A 109 -3.23 -1.58 10.42
C ALA A 109 -2.46 -2.03 11.67
N LYS A 110 -3.00 -1.83 12.88
CA LYS A 110 -2.40 -2.36 14.12
C LYS A 110 -2.35 -3.89 14.11
N SER A 111 -3.45 -4.53 13.69
CA SER A 111 -3.52 -5.99 13.57
C SER A 111 -2.51 -6.53 12.55
N LEU A 112 -2.31 -5.83 11.43
CA LEU A 112 -1.30 -6.19 10.44
C LEU A 112 0.12 -6.16 11.04
N LEU A 113 0.48 -5.08 11.75
CA LEU A 113 1.82 -4.92 12.32
C LEU A 113 2.15 -5.95 13.40
N THR A 114 1.13 -6.41 14.15
CA THR A 114 1.31 -7.43 15.19
C THR A 114 1.44 -8.85 14.64
N ASN A 115 0.91 -9.11 13.45
CA ASN A 115 0.89 -10.43 12.81
C ASN A 115 1.93 -10.61 11.70
N LEU A 116 2.96 -9.75 11.62
CA LEU A 116 3.99 -9.86 10.58
C LEU A 116 4.75 -11.18 10.69
N ASP A 117 4.80 -11.94 9.58
CA ASP A 117 5.52 -13.22 9.48
C ASP A 117 7.04 -13.00 9.65
N THR A 118 7.75 -14.07 10.02
CA THR A 118 9.18 -14.00 10.33
C THR A 118 10.03 -13.63 9.09
N PRO A 119 11.00 -12.69 9.19
CA PRO A 119 11.83 -12.25 8.06
C PRO A 119 12.56 -13.37 7.31
N GLN A 120 12.88 -14.46 8.00
CA GLN A 120 13.64 -15.60 7.50
C GLN A 120 12.83 -16.44 6.50
N ARG A 121 11.58 -16.79 6.81
CA ARG A 121 10.72 -17.59 5.92
C ARG A 121 10.46 -16.87 4.60
N SER A 122 10.24 -15.57 4.67
CA SER A 122 10.02 -14.73 3.49
C SER A 122 11.28 -14.60 2.62
N ALA A 123 12.49 -14.70 3.20
CA ALA A 123 13.73 -14.65 2.43
C ALA A 123 13.98 -15.92 1.61
N GLU A 124 13.73 -17.10 2.19
CA GLU A 124 13.84 -18.37 1.48
C GLU A 124 12.81 -18.47 0.34
N LEU A 125 11.55 -18.11 0.62
CA LEU A 125 10.47 -18.05 -0.37
C LEU A 125 10.84 -17.20 -1.59
N ARG A 126 11.31 -15.97 -1.35
CA ARG A 126 11.74 -15.06 -2.43
C ARG A 126 12.95 -15.58 -3.20
N THR A 127 13.88 -16.23 -2.51
CA THR A 127 15.08 -16.78 -3.17
C THR A 127 14.70 -17.89 -4.13
N LEU A 128 13.88 -18.84 -3.67
CA LEU A 128 13.41 -19.95 -4.48
C LEU A 128 12.51 -19.46 -5.63
N PHE A 129 11.60 -18.52 -5.36
CA PHE A 129 10.77 -17.92 -6.40
C PHE A 129 11.62 -17.29 -7.51
N LYS A 130 12.62 -16.47 -7.18
CA LYS A 130 13.49 -15.85 -8.19
C LYS A 130 14.25 -16.88 -9.03
N GLN A 131 14.67 -17.99 -8.44
CA GLN A 131 15.33 -19.08 -9.18
C GLN A 131 14.38 -19.71 -10.20
N LEU A 132 13.17 -20.07 -9.78
CA LEU A 132 12.15 -20.67 -10.64
C LEU A 132 11.66 -19.68 -11.70
N ALA A 133 11.39 -18.43 -11.33
CA ALA A 133 10.96 -17.37 -12.23
C ALA A 133 12.03 -17.07 -13.29
N LYS A 134 13.32 -17.11 -12.95
CA LYS A 134 14.38 -17.00 -13.97
C LYS A 134 14.23 -18.03 -15.08
N GLN A 135 13.82 -19.25 -14.76
CA GLN A 135 13.70 -20.34 -15.72
C GLN A 135 12.33 -20.40 -16.42
N LEU A 136 11.26 -20.01 -15.73
CA LEU A 136 9.88 -20.25 -16.16
C LEU A 136 9.09 -18.98 -16.48
N HIS A 137 9.62 -17.78 -16.24
CA HIS A 137 8.88 -16.56 -16.54
C HIS A 137 8.80 -16.35 -18.07
N PRO A 138 7.59 -16.12 -18.64
CA PRO A 138 7.40 -15.97 -20.09
C PRO A 138 8.22 -14.84 -20.72
N ASP A 139 8.26 -13.66 -20.10
CA ASP A 139 9.05 -12.52 -20.61
C ASP A 139 10.57 -12.76 -20.54
N ALA A 140 11.02 -13.56 -19.56
CA ALA A 140 12.42 -13.91 -19.42
C ALA A 140 12.82 -15.10 -20.29
N ASN A 141 11.86 -15.91 -20.74
CA ASN A 141 12.06 -17.13 -21.51
C ASN A 141 11.01 -17.24 -22.62
N PRO A 142 11.12 -16.45 -23.71
CA PRO A 142 10.20 -16.58 -24.83
C PRO A 142 10.23 -18.00 -25.42
N GLY A 143 9.06 -18.55 -25.75
CA GLY A 143 8.94 -19.88 -26.36
C GLY A 143 8.74 -21.04 -25.39
N LEU A 144 8.21 -20.78 -24.18
CA LEU A 144 7.75 -21.84 -23.29
C LEU A 144 6.68 -22.70 -23.96
N THR A 145 6.70 -24.00 -23.67
CA THR A 145 5.59 -24.90 -24.03
C THR A 145 4.35 -24.60 -23.18
N ALA A 146 3.19 -25.13 -23.59
CA ALA A 146 1.96 -25.02 -22.81
C ALA A 146 2.13 -25.62 -21.40
N GLU A 147 2.81 -26.76 -21.30
CA GLU A 147 3.13 -27.41 -20.03
C GLU A 147 4.04 -26.53 -19.14
N GLN A 148 5.07 -25.91 -19.71
CA GLN A 148 5.96 -25.01 -18.95
C GLN A 148 5.26 -23.72 -18.49
N THR A 149 4.31 -23.24 -19.28
CA THR A 149 3.48 -22.09 -18.92
C THR A 149 2.54 -22.45 -17.76
N GLU A 150 1.97 -23.66 -17.75
CA GLU A 150 1.19 -24.16 -16.62
C GLU A 150 2.04 -24.27 -15.35
N ILE A 151 3.27 -24.79 -15.46
CA ILE A 151 4.20 -24.86 -14.33
C ILE A 151 4.49 -23.45 -13.79
N TRP A 152 4.67 -22.45 -14.66
CA TRP A 152 4.82 -21.06 -14.22
C TRP A 152 3.63 -20.55 -13.42
N HIS A 153 2.40 -20.84 -13.86
CA HIS A 153 1.20 -20.46 -13.10
C HIS A 153 1.16 -21.11 -11.72
N LEU A 154 1.50 -22.40 -11.62
CA LEU A 154 1.59 -23.09 -10.32
C LEU A 154 2.65 -22.48 -9.39
N VAL A 155 3.81 -22.10 -9.94
CA VAL A 155 4.88 -21.42 -9.19
C VAL A 155 4.43 -20.05 -8.70
N LYS A 156 3.77 -19.27 -9.57
CA LYS A 156 3.24 -17.95 -9.22
C LYS A 156 2.20 -18.06 -8.10
N ASP A 157 1.25 -18.98 -8.21
CA ASP A 157 0.21 -19.20 -7.20
C ASP A 157 0.79 -19.64 -5.84
N ALA A 158 1.78 -20.52 -5.85
CA ALA A 158 2.47 -20.95 -4.63
C ALA A 158 3.24 -19.81 -3.96
N TYR A 159 3.85 -18.93 -4.75
CA TYR A 159 4.53 -17.74 -4.24
C TYR A 159 3.55 -16.72 -3.66
N GLU A 160 2.46 -16.41 -4.37
CA GLU A 160 1.43 -15.45 -3.94
C GLU A 160 0.70 -15.91 -2.67
N SER A 161 0.56 -17.22 -2.47
CA SER A 161 0.00 -17.81 -1.24
C SER A 161 1.01 -17.95 -0.10
N GLY A 162 2.29 -17.62 -0.30
CA GLY A 162 3.34 -17.77 0.71
C GLY A 162 3.70 -19.22 1.04
N ASP A 163 3.33 -20.18 0.18
CA ASP A 163 3.51 -21.60 0.41
C ASP A 163 4.90 -22.08 -0.05
N LEU A 164 5.88 -21.91 0.85
CA LEU A 164 7.26 -22.34 0.63
C LEU A 164 7.39 -23.84 0.35
N GLU A 165 6.60 -24.67 1.02
CA GLU A 165 6.70 -26.13 0.87
C GLU A 165 6.13 -26.57 -0.48
N LYS A 166 5.05 -25.94 -0.94
CA LYS A 166 4.55 -26.13 -2.31
C LYS A 166 5.57 -25.65 -3.35
N LEU A 167 6.23 -24.51 -3.17
CA LEU A 167 7.29 -24.07 -4.09
C LEU A 167 8.45 -25.07 -4.15
N LYS A 168 8.90 -25.59 -3.01
CA LYS A 168 9.94 -26.63 -2.95
C LYS A 168 9.50 -27.91 -3.66
N ALA A 169 8.25 -28.35 -3.44
CA ALA A 169 7.70 -29.52 -4.11
C ALA A 169 7.63 -29.32 -5.63
N LEU A 170 7.18 -28.15 -6.11
CA LEU A 170 7.14 -27.82 -7.53
C LEU A 170 8.53 -27.84 -8.17
N GLN A 171 9.56 -27.33 -7.48
CA GLN A 171 10.95 -27.38 -7.96
C GLN A 171 11.43 -28.82 -8.19
N VAL A 172 11.10 -29.74 -7.27
CA VAL A 172 11.51 -31.15 -7.36
C VAL A 172 10.70 -31.89 -8.43
N VAL A 173 9.37 -31.71 -8.44
CA VAL A 173 8.47 -32.42 -9.36
C VAL A 173 8.78 -32.08 -10.82
N TYR A 174 9.07 -30.81 -11.12
CA TYR A 174 9.30 -30.32 -12.47
C TYR A 174 10.78 -30.07 -12.79
N GLU A 175 11.69 -30.67 -12.02
CA GLU A 175 13.14 -30.51 -12.21
C GLU A 175 13.58 -30.85 -13.65
N LYS A 176 12.98 -31.90 -14.23
CA LYS A 176 13.31 -32.36 -15.59
C LYS A 176 12.90 -31.33 -16.64
N GLU A 177 11.67 -30.82 -16.56
CA GLU A 177 11.12 -29.83 -17.49
C GLU A 177 11.89 -28.51 -17.40
N ILE A 178 12.31 -28.14 -16.20
CA ILE A 178 13.19 -27.00 -15.92
C ILE A 178 14.59 -27.20 -16.54
N ASN A 179 15.17 -28.39 -16.39
CA ASN A 179 16.50 -28.68 -16.95
C ASN A 179 16.49 -28.71 -18.49
N ASN A 180 15.39 -29.15 -19.10
CA ASN A 180 15.22 -29.11 -20.56
C ASN A 180 15.27 -27.69 -21.12
N LEU A 181 14.73 -26.69 -20.40
CA LEU A 181 14.80 -25.27 -20.80
C LEU A 181 16.24 -24.77 -20.89
N GLN A 182 17.07 -25.15 -19.93
CA GLN A 182 18.49 -24.75 -19.91
C GLN A 182 19.27 -25.33 -21.08
N GLN A 183 18.91 -26.55 -21.52
CA GLN A 183 19.52 -27.17 -22.69
C GLN A 183 19.07 -26.47 -23.98
N ALA A 184 17.78 -26.16 -24.10
CA ALA A 184 17.22 -25.41 -25.23
C ALA A 184 17.86 -24.01 -25.35
N GLU A 185 18.17 -23.35 -24.24
CA GLU A 185 18.83 -22.04 -24.22
C GLU A 185 20.21 -22.06 -24.92
N ARG A 186 20.97 -23.15 -24.80
CA ARG A 186 22.29 -23.28 -25.45
C ARG A 186 22.18 -23.43 -26.98
N LEU A 187 21.02 -23.86 -27.47
CA LEU A 187 20.75 -24.06 -28.88
C LEU A 187 20.32 -22.78 -29.61
N LEU A 188 20.06 -21.70 -28.88
CA LEU A 188 19.65 -20.41 -29.47
C LEU A 188 20.69 -19.88 -30.46
N THR A 189 20.21 -19.27 -31.56
CA THR A 189 21.08 -18.58 -32.52
C THR A 189 21.54 -17.22 -31.99
N GLU A 190 22.53 -16.62 -32.66
CA GLU A 190 23.00 -15.27 -32.32
C GLU A 190 21.88 -14.23 -32.53
N GLU A 191 21.09 -14.36 -33.59
CA GLU A 191 19.95 -13.47 -33.86
C GLU A 191 18.87 -13.57 -32.78
N GLU A 192 18.51 -14.80 -32.37
CA GLU A 192 17.52 -15.03 -31.31
C GLU A 192 17.98 -14.45 -29.98
N LEU A 193 19.25 -14.66 -29.61
CA LEU A 193 19.84 -14.09 -28.40
C LEU A 193 19.85 -12.55 -28.46
N SER A 194 20.19 -11.95 -29.60
CA SER A 194 20.18 -10.50 -29.76
C SER A 194 18.78 -9.91 -29.54
N LEU A 195 17.75 -10.50 -30.17
CA LEU A 195 16.36 -10.04 -30.03
C LEU A 195 15.86 -10.17 -28.59
N ARG A 196 16.18 -11.28 -27.92
CA ARG A 196 15.83 -11.49 -26.51
C ARG A 196 16.54 -10.49 -25.60
N ASN A 197 17.81 -10.21 -25.86
CA ASN A 197 18.57 -9.20 -25.12
C ASN A 197 17.97 -7.80 -25.26
N GLU A 198 17.56 -7.40 -26.46
CA GLU A 198 16.88 -6.11 -26.68
C GLU A 198 15.55 -6.04 -25.93
N SER A 199 14.73 -7.09 -26.02
CA SER A 199 13.44 -7.17 -25.33
C SER A 199 13.60 -7.08 -23.81
N LEU A 200 14.58 -7.81 -23.25
CA LEU A 200 14.88 -7.78 -21.82
C LEU A 200 15.46 -6.44 -21.36
N LYS A 201 16.32 -5.79 -22.15
CA LYS A 201 16.82 -4.45 -21.85
C LYS A 201 15.69 -3.46 -21.70
N GLU A 202 14.72 -3.52 -22.62
CA GLU A 202 13.54 -2.67 -22.55
C GLU A 202 12.65 -3.00 -21.34
N GLY A 203 12.42 -4.29 -21.06
CA GLY A 203 11.71 -4.72 -19.86
C GLY A 203 12.36 -4.24 -18.56
N VAL A 204 13.69 -4.34 -18.46
CA VAL A 204 14.48 -3.82 -17.33
C VAL A 204 14.33 -2.30 -17.22
N ARG A 205 14.39 -1.57 -18.34
CA ARG A 205 14.20 -0.11 -18.36
C ARG A 205 12.82 0.27 -17.80
N ILE A 206 11.76 -0.38 -18.30
CA ILE A 206 10.37 -0.15 -17.85
C ILE A 206 10.22 -0.44 -16.36
N LEU A 207 10.68 -1.62 -15.89
CA LEU A 207 10.58 -1.98 -14.48
C LEU A 207 11.32 -1.00 -13.56
N ASN A 208 12.49 -0.50 -13.98
CA ASN A 208 13.22 0.52 -13.23
C ASN A 208 12.43 1.84 -13.14
N GLU A 209 11.80 2.27 -14.23
CA GLU A 209 10.94 3.46 -14.22
C GLU A 209 9.72 3.28 -13.32
N GLU A 210 9.05 2.12 -13.38
CA GLU A 210 7.94 1.81 -12.49
C GLU A 210 8.36 1.78 -11.02
N LEU A 211 9.49 1.15 -10.69
CA LEU A 211 10.03 1.11 -9.33
C LEU A 211 10.36 2.51 -8.81
N LYS A 212 10.90 3.38 -9.67
CA LYS A 212 11.16 4.78 -9.34
C LYS A 212 9.85 5.53 -9.07
N ASN A 213 8.83 5.32 -9.90
CA ASN A 213 7.51 5.94 -9.74
C ASN A 213 6.85 5.49 -8.43
N ILE A 214 6.85 4.18 -8.15
CA ILE A 214 6.33 3.61 -6.89
C ILE A 214 7.02 4.27 -5.69
N LYS A 215 8.35 4.38 -5.70
CA LYS A 215 9.12 4.97 -4.60
C LYS A 215 8.96 6.49 -4.47
N SER A 216 8.44 7.16 -5.50
CA SER A 216 8.24 8.61 -5.52
C SER A 216 6.88 9.06 -4.96
N VAL A 217 6.02 8.12 -4.56
CA VAL A 217 4.70 8.41 -4.00
C VAL A 217 4.56 7.84 -2.58
N PHE A 218 3.54 8.30 -1.86
CA PHE A 218 3.17 7.74 -0.56
C PHE A 218 2.89 6.23 -0.66
N PRO A 219 3.31 5.42 0.32
CA PRO A 219 3.98 5.79 1.57
C PRO A 219 5.51 5.87 1.49
N PHE A 220 6.12 5.60 0.34
CA PHE A 220 7.58 5.47 0.23
C PHE A 220 8.33 6.79 0.40
N THR A 221 7.69 7.93 0.08
CA THR A 221 8.26 9.27 0.26
C THR A 221 8.54 9.63 1.72
N ILE A 222 7.91 8.93 2.66
CA ILE A 222 8.06 9.15 4.11
C ILE A 222 8.77 7.98 4.81
N GLU A 223 9.31 7.00 4.07
CA GLU A 223 9.86 5.77 4.64
C GLU A 223 10.96 6.03 5.68
N GLN A 224 11.83 7.02 5.44
CA GLN A 224 12.91 7.34 6.38
C GLN A 224 12.38 8.13 7.57
N GLN A 225 11.49 9.08 7.32
CA GLN A 225 10.88 9.94 8.32
C GLN A 225 10.04 9.15 9.32
N ILE A 226 9.23 8.19 8.86
CA ILE A 226 8.35 7.40 9.74
C ILE A 226 9.14 6.44 10.67
N LYS A 227 10.42 6.21 10.38
CA LYS A 227 11.34 5.44 11.23
C LYS A 227 12.11 6.32 12.22
N ASP A 228 12.14 7.63 12.01
CA ASP A 228 12.75 8.60 12.93
C ASP A 228 11.74 9.00 14.01
N GLU A 229 12.01 8.60 15.26
CA GLU A 229 11.16 8.90 16.41
C GLU A 229 10.99 10.42 16.61
N THR A 230 12.05 11.19 16.41
CA THR A 230 12.03 12.65 16.63
C THR A 230 11.07 13.32 15.65
N TRP A 231 11.12 12.88 14.39
CA TRP A 231 10.21 13.39 13.36
C TRP A 231 8.77 13.02 13.68
N VAL A 232 8.51 11.76 14.06
CA VAL A 232 7.17 11.29 14.42
C VAL A 232 6.61 12.06 15.61
N GLU A 233 7.40 12.23 16.67
CA GLU A 233 7.00 12.99 17.86
C GLU A 233 6.68 14.45 17.51
N THR A 234 7.48 15.08 16.65
CA THR A 234 7.27 16.45 16.21
C THR A 234 5.96 16.60 15.43
N GLU A 235 5.74 15.74 14.43
CA GLU A 235 4.51 15.75 13.63
C GLU A 235 3.27 15.45 14.50
N ALA A 236 3.35 14.44 15.37
CA ALA A 236 2.27 14.10 16.28
C ALA A 236 1.99 15.25 17.27
N ALA A 237 3.02 15.90 17.80
CA ALA A 237 2.87 17.03 18.72
C ALA A 237 2.18 18.22 18.03
N GLN A 238 2.49 18.49 16.77
CA GLN A 238 1.83 19.55 16.01
C GLN A 238 0.33 19.24 15.83
N ILE A 239 -0.02 18.00 15.45
CA ILE A 239 -1.43 17.61 15.31
C ILE A 239 -2.15 17.66 16.66
N LYS A 240 -1.51 17.21 17.74
CA LYS A 240 -2.07 17.29 19.10
C LYS A 240 -2.31 18.72 19.56
N LYS A 241 -1.41 19.64 19.21
CA LYS A 241 -1.59 21.08 19.48
C LYS A 241 -2.82 21.63 18.74
N ASP A 242 -3.01 21.25 17.48
CA ASP A 242 -4.20 21.62 16.73
C ASP A 242 -5.47 21.05 17.39
N ILE A 243 -5.45 19.78 17.82
CA ILE A 243 -6.56 19.14 18.53
C ILE A 243 -6.90 19.89 19.82
N ALA A 244 -5.90 20.28 20.61
CA ALA A 244 -6.12 21.05 21.83
C ALA A 244 -6.80 22.40 21.55
N ALA A 245 -6.30 23.14 20.56
CA ALA A 245 -6.91 24.42 20.17
C ALA A 245 -8.34 24.25 19.64
N LEU A 246 -8.61 23.19 18.87
CA LEU A 246 -9.95 22.85 18.43
C LEU A 246 -10.86 22.46 19.61
N SER A 247 -10.34 21.73 20.60
CA SER A 247 -11.09 21.38 21.81
C SER A 247 -11.50 22.61 22.61
N ASP A 248 -10.60 23.58 22.79
CA ASP A 248 -10.91 24.83 23.47
C ASP A 248 -12.02 25.59 22.73
N TYR A 249 -11.93 25.64 21.41
CA TYR A 249 -12.95 26.27 20.58
C TYR A 249 -14.30 25.53 20.57
N GLU A 250 -14.30 24.20 20.59
CA GLU A 250 -15.51 23.39 20.76
C GLU A 250 -16.21 23.75 22.09
N ASN A 251 -15.44 23.86 23.19
CA ASN A 251 -15.99 24.23 24.50
C ASN A 251 -16.63 25.62 24.50
N GLU A 252 -16.01 26.61 23.85
CA GLU A 252 -16.59 27.95 23.69
C GLU A 252 -17.94 27.90 22.93
N LEU A 253 -18.02 27.10 21.87
CA LEU A 253 -19.24 26.93 21.10
C LEU A 253 -20.33 26.21 21.90
N VAL A 254 -19.97 25.17 22.66
CA VAL A 254 -20.91 24.46 23.55
C VAL A 254 -21.49 25.42 24.59
N GLN A 255 -20.66 26.27 25.19
CA GLN A 255 -21.12 27.26 26.16
C GLN A 255 -22.08 28.26 25.51
N ASN A 256 -21.72 28.81 24.35
CA ASN A 256 -22.58 29.72 23.58
C ASN A 256 -23.93 29.07 23.23
N TYR A 257 -23.92 27.84 22.73
CA TYR A 257 -25.14 27.10 22.41
C TYR A 257 -26.03 26.89 23.65
N THR A 258 -25.42 26.53 24.77
CA THR A 258 -26.13 26.36 26.06
C THR A 258 -26.74 27.67 26.54
N ASP A 259 -26.00 28.77 26.48
CA ASP A 259 -26.48 30.09 26.88
C ASP A 259 -27.64 30.56 25.97
N LEU A 260 -27.53 30.29 24.67
CA LEU A 260 -28.57 30.61 23.69
C LEU A 260 -29.86 29.83 23.93
N ILE A 261 -29.77 28.53 24.21
CA ILE A 261 -30.93 27.71 24.59
C ILE A 261 -31.52 28.22 25.90
N ASN A 262 -30.72 28.48 26.93
CA ASN A 262 -31.25 28.92 28.22
C ASN A 262 -31.94 30.30 28.15
N ALA A 263 -31.53 31.17 27.22
CA ALA A 263 -32.11 32.49 27.05
C ALA A 263 -33.42 32.49 26.24
N HIS A 264 -33.65 31.49 25.38
CA HIS A 264 -34.72 31.50 24.37
C HIS A 264 -35.55 30.21 24.26
N GLY A 265 -35.16 29.15 24.95
CA GLY A 265 -35.85 27.86 25.02
C GLY A 265 -36.83 27.73 26.18
#